data_AF-A0A241VKY9-F1
#
_entry.id   AF-A0A241VKY9-F1
#
_cell.length_a   1.000
_cell.length_b   1.000
_cell.length_c   1.000
_cell.angle_alpha   90.00
_cell.angle_beta   90.00
_cell.angle_gamma   90.00
#
_symmetry.space_group_name_H-M   'P 1'
#
loop_
_entity.id
_entity.type
_entity.pdbx_description
1 polymer ?
#
loop_
_entity_poly.entity_id
_entity_poly.type
_entity_poly.pdbx_seq_one_letter_code
_entity_poly.pdbx_strand_id
1 'polypeptide(L)'
;MDLINQLGGYEKAKNELEKTKNQKYRNFGFLEEALLQYRREHNIFEVGDLVVNDGLIAPHIYSFKKLMPEISMALIMRNGEEGACGLFRLRHATPKEIQAGRRLEVCGG
;
A
#
# COMPACT_ATOMS: atom_id res chain seq x y z
N MET A 1 2.00 -21.09 6.27
CA MET A 1 1.21 -20.45 7.33
C MET A 1 1.50 -18.98 7.29
N ASP A 2 0.48 -18.16 7.12
CA ASP A 2 0.62 -16.71 7.11
C ASP A 2 0.70 -16.19 8.56
N LEU A 3 1.76 -15.44 8.87
CA LEU A 3 2.02 -14.85 10.18
C LEU A 3 0.82 -14.02 10.67
N ILE A 4 0.13 -13.33 9.75
CA ILE A 4 -1.05 -12.51 10.07
C ILE A 4 -2.20 -13.38 10.55
N ASN A 5 -2.40 -14.53 9.92
CA ASN A 5 -3.41 -15.50 10.33
C ASN A 5 -3.09 -16.13 11.70
N GLN A 6 -1.81 -16.38 12.01
CA GLN A 6 -1.40 -16.86 13.34
C GLN A 6 -1.62 -15.84 14.47
N LEU A 7 -1.51 -14.54 14.16
CA LEU A 7 -1.81 -13.44 15.08
C LEU A 7 -3.33 -13.21 15.25
N GLY A 8 -4.16 -14.02 14.60
CA GLY A 8 -5.62 -13.96 14.69
C GLY A 8 -6.26 -12.93 13.75
N GLY A 9 -5.57 -12.61 12.65
CA GLY A 9 -6.08 -11.79 11.55
C GLY A 9 -5.44 -10.41 11.47
N TYR A 10 -5.70 -9.74 10.33
CA TYR A 10 -5.12 -8.46 9.96
C TYR A 10 -5.27 -7.37 11.04
N GLU A 11 -6.50 -7.16 11.52
CA GLU A 11 -6.79 -6.13 12.53
C GLU A 11 -6.06 -6.36 13.85
N LYS A 12 -5.92 -7.63 14.28
CA LYS A 12 -5.18 -7.97 15.50
C LYS A 12 -3.69 -7.70 15.31
N ALA A 13 -3.11 -8.15 14.20
CA ALA A 13 -1.70 -7.93 13.89
C ALA A 13 -1.36 -6.43 13.80
N LYS A 14 -2.24 -5.63 13.18
CA LYS A 14 -2.10 -4.17 13.10
C LYS A 14 -2.15 -3.51 14.48
N ASN A 15 -3.12 -3.89 15.31
CA ASN A 15 -3.25 -3.34 16.67
C ASN A 15 -2.02 -3.68 17.53
N GLU A 16 -1.48 -4.89 17.42
CA GLU A 16 -0.24 -5.27 18.10
C GLU A 16 0.96 -4.42 17.64
N LEU A 17 1.06 -4.13 16.33
CA LEU A 17 2.08 -3.22 15.82
C LEU A 17 1.92 -1.81 16.41
N GLU A 18 0.71 -1.25 16.44
CA GLU A 18 0.44 0.09 16.98
C GLU A 18 0.75 0.19 18.48
N LYS A 19 0.30 -0.77 19.28
CA LYS A 19 0.63 -0.85 20.72
C LYS A 19 2.13 -0.86 20.96
N THR A 20 2.87 -1.54 20.09
CA THR A 20 4.31 -1.71 20.29
C THR A 20 5.15 -0.61 19.66
N LYS A 21 4.66 0.12 18.65
CA LYS A 21 5.27 1.40 18.21
C LYS A 21 5.34 2.43 19.35
N ASN A 22 4.36 2.41 20.25
CA ASN A 22 4.37 3.24 21.46
C ASN A 22 5.40 2.77 22.51
N GLN A 23 5.93 1.54 22.37
CA GLN A 23 6.99 1.00 23.22
C GLN A 23 8.33 1.15 22.49
N LYS A 24 9.06 2.21 22.85
CA LYS A 24 10.32 2.74 22.27
C LYS A 24 11.46 1.77 21.89
N TYR A 25 11.35 0.46 22.08
CA TYR A 25 12.50 -0.46 22.17
C TYR A 25 12.40 -1.79 21.42
N ARG A 26 11.50 -1.96 20.45
CA ARG A 26 11.49 -3.20 19.66
C ARG A 26 11.44 -2.93 18.17
N ASN A 27 12.40 -3.53 17.47
CA ASN A 27 12.45 -3.57 16.02
C ASN A 27 11.48 -4.65 15.51
N PHE A 28 10.35 -4.23 14.95
CA PHE A 28 9.31 -5.11 14.37
C PHE A 28 9.29 -5.07 12.85
N GLY A 29 10.43 -4.81 12.19
CA GLY A 29 10.49 -4.78 10.73
C GLY A 29 9.81 -5.99 10.07
N PHE A 30 9.94 -7.19 10.66
CA PHE A 30 9.29 -8.40 10.17
C PHE A 30 7.74 -8.34 10.18
N LEU A 31 7.13 -7.71 11.19
CA LEU A 31 5.67 -7.58 11.30
C LEU A 31 5.16 -6.50 10.34
N GLU A 32 5.91 -5.41 10.19
CA GLU A 32 5.60 -4.37 9.20
C GLU A 32 5.66 -4.92 7.77
N GLU A 33 6.69 -5.72 7.46
CA GLU A 33 6.82 -6.41 6.18
C GLU A 33 5.69 -7.41 5.95
N ALA A 34 5.34 -8.21 6.96
CA ALA A 34 4.23 -9.16 6.86
C ALA A 34 2.88 -8.47 6.64
N LEU A 35 2.61 -7.36 7.35
CA LEU A 35 1.40 -6.57 7.15
C LEU A 35 1.37 -5.92 5.76
N LEU A 36 2.51 -5.39 5.28
CA LEU A 36 2.61 -4.85 3.93
C LEU A 36 2.35 -5.93 2.87
N GLN A 37 2.92 -7.12 3.03
CA GLN A 37 2.71 -8.23 2.11
C GLN A 37 1.25 -8.68 2.10
N TYR A 38 0.64 -8.83 3.27
CA TYR A 38 -0.78 -9.18 3.39
C TYR A 38 -1.68 -8.14 2.71
N ARG A 39 -1.41 -6.85 2.90
CA ARG A 39 -2.17 -5.77 2.24
C ARG A 39 -2.08 -5.84 0.72
N ARG A 40 -0.89 -6.14 0.19
CA ARG A 40 -0.66 -6.32 -1.25
C ARG A 40 -1.43 -7.51 -1.82
N GLU A 41 -1.44 -8.64 -1.11
CA GLU A 41 -2.13 -9.86 -1.54
C GLU A 41 -3.66 -9.73 -1.47
N HIS A 42 -4.17 -8.96 -0.51
CA HIS A 42 -5.60 -8.79 -0.27
C HIS A 42 -6.20 -7.49 -0.84
N ASN A 43 -5.42 -6.69 -1.58
CA ASN A 43 -5.84 -5.37 -2.10
C ASN A 43 -6.40 -4.44 -1.00
N ILE A 44 -5.81 -4.50 0.19
CA ILE A 44 -6.11 -3.57 1.29
C ILE A 44 -5.19 -2.36 1.13
N PHE A 45 -5.73 -1.16 1.23
CA PHE A 45 -4.97 0.09 1.09
C PHE A 45 -5.04 0.88 2.40
N GLU A 46 -3.90 1.38 2.86
CA GLU A 46 -3.83 2.30 3.98
C GLU A 46 -3.07 3.58 3.63
N VAL A 47 -3.31 4.61 4.43
CA VAL A 47 -2.69 5.92 4.25
C VAL A 47 -1.16 5.79 4.26
N GLY A 48 -0.52 6.33 3.23
CA GLY A 48 0.93 6.25 3.06
C GLY A 48 1.40 5.13 2.13
N ASP A 49 0.50 4.21 1.71
CA ASP A 49 0.90 3.15 0.79
C ASP A 49 1.35 3.68 -0.56
N LEU A 50 2.48 3.17 -1.02
CA LEU A 50 2.97 3.49 -2.36
C LEU A 50 2.17 2.70 -3.38
N VAL A 51 1.45 3.41 -4.23
CA VAL A 51 0.53 2.86 -5.22
C VAL A 51 0.86 3.39 -6.61
N VAL A 52 0.41 2.64 -7.61
CA VAL A 52 0.43 3.03 -9.01
C VAL A 52 -0.94 2.80 -9.61
N ASN A 53 -1.27 3.53 -10.67
CA ASN A 53 -2.49 3.33 -11.41
C ASN A 53 -2.18 2.92 -12.84
N ASP A 54 -2.63 1.74 -13.26
CA ASP A 54 -2.34 1.21 -14.59
C ASP A 54 -3.12 1.91 -15.73
N GLY A 55 -4.11 2.75 -15.38
CA GLY A 55 -4.87 3.56 -16.32
C GLY A 55 -4.30 4.96 -16.55
N LEU A 56 -3.34 5.40 -15.73
CA LEU A 56 -2.69 6.68 -15.93
C LEU A 56 -1.53 6.55 -16.93
N ILE A 57 -1.45 7.51 -17.85
CA ILE A 57 -0.34 7.60 -18.82
C ILE A 57 0.97 7.85 -18.06
N ALA A 58 0.93 8.71 -17.04
CA ALA A 58 2.10 9.05 -16.26
C ALA A 58 2.58 7.84 -15.42
N PRO A 59 3.86 7.44 -15.52
CA PRO A 59 4.40 6.29 -14.80
C PRO A 59 4.78 6.66 -13.35
N HIS A 60 3.94 7.42 -12.66
CA HIS A 60 4.28 7.94 -11.33
C HIS A 60 3.88 6.95 -10.23
N ILE A 61 4.65 7.00 -9.14
CA ILE A 61 4.28 6.43 -7.85
C ILE A 61 3.59 7.52 -7.05
N TYR A 62 2.52 7.14 -6.38
CA TYR A 62 1.73 8.01 -5.53
C TYR A 62 1.65 7.42 -4.13
N SER A 63 1.40 8.27 -3.14
CA SER A 63 1.00 7.86 -1.80
C SER A 63 -0.52 7.78 -1.73
N PHE A 64 -1.06 6.67 -1.26
CA PHE A 64 -2.47 6.50 -1.02
C PHE A 64 -2.92 7.37 0.16
N LYS A 65 -4.04 8.07 0.01
CA LYS A 65 -4.58 8.94 1.06
C LYS A 65 -5.95 8.53 1.54
N LYS A 66 -6.88 8.18 0.64
CA LYS A 66 -8.25 7.85 1.03
C LYS A 66 -8.97 7.01 -0.02
N LEU A 67 -9.78 6.07 0.41
CA LEU A 67 -10.74 5.36 -0.44
C LEU A 67 -12.06 6.13 -0.53
N MET A 68 -12.61 6.25 -1.74
CA MET A 68 -13.93 6.81 -2.02
C MET A 68 -14.76 5.79 -2.82
N PRO A 69 -15.17 4.67 -2.17
CA PRO A 69 -15.85 3.57 -2.85
C PRO A 69 -17.18 3.98 -3.49
N GLU A 70 -17.88 4.97 -2.93
CA GLU A 70 -19.16 5.50 -3.42
C GLU A 70 -19.11 5.99 -4.86
N ILE A 71 -17.94 6.45 -5.32
CA ILE A 71 -17.70 6.91 -6.70
C ILE A 71 -16.63 6.09 -7.41
N SER A 72 -16.23 4.94 -6.85
CA SER A 72 -15.18 4.08 -7.40
C SER A 72 -13.82 4.78 -7.61
N MET A 73 -13.46 5.70 -6.70
CA MET A 73 -12.21 6.47 -6.77
C MET A 73 -11.34 6.29 -5.51
N ALA A 74 -10.07 6.63 -5.63
CA ALA A 74 -9.14 6.85 -4.52
C ALA A 74 -8.46 8.21 -4.64
N LEU A 75 -8.27 8.86 -3.49
CA LEU A 75 -7.43 10.03 -3.35
C LEU A 75 -5.98 9.59 -3.19
N ILE A 76 -5.12 10.14 -4.02
CA ILE A 76 -3.69 9.87 -4.10
C ILE A 76 -2.92 11.18 -4.00
N MET A 77 -1.67 11.11 -3.54
CA MET A 77 -0.83 12.28 -3.35
C MET A 77 0.55 12.07 -3.97
N ARG A 78 1.09 13.10 -4.60
CA ARG A 78 2.47 13.14 -5.07
C ARG A 78 3.02 14.55 -4.92
N ASN A 79 4.22 14.68 -4.35
CA ASN A 79 4.91 15.98 -4.18
C ASN A 79 4.06 17.06 -3.48
N GLY A 80 3.18 16.66 -2.54
CA GLY A 80 2.27 17.58 -1.84
C GLY A 80 0.99 17.93 -2.62
N GLU A 81 0.85 17.48 -3.86
CA GLU A 81 -0.34 17.67 -4.67
C GLU A 81 -1.28 16.48 -4.57
N GLU A 82 -2.58 16.76 -4.45
CA GLU A 82 -3.63 15.77 -4.41
C GLU A 82 -4.20 15.51 -5.80
N GLY A 83 -4.44 14.24 -6.09
CA GLY A 83 -5.13 13.79 -7.28
C GLY A 83 -6.11 12.68 -6.94
N ALA A 84 -7.02 12.39 -7.86
CA ALA A 84 -7.94 11.27 -7.74
C ALA A 84 -7.72 10.30 -8.90
N CYS A 85 -7.85 9.00 -8.63
CA CYS A 85 -7.77 7.97 -9.67
C CYS A 85 -8.82 6.88 -9.45
N GLY A 86 -9.21 6.19 -10.52
CA GLY A 86 -10.19 5.11 -10.45
C GLY A 86 -9.64 3.87 -9.76
N LEU A 87 -10.46 3.22 -8.93
CA LEU A 87 -10.08 2.03 -8.16
C LEU A 87 -9.77 0.82 -9.03
N PHE A 88 -10.45 0.68 -10.17
CA PHE A 88 -10.36 -0.49 -11.06
C PHE A 88 -8.96 -0.76 -11.62
N ARG A 89 -8.04 0.21 -11.57
CA ARG A 89 -6.64 0.08 -12.00
C ARG A 89 -5.64 0.51 -10.93
N LEU A 90 -6.11 0.74 -9.71
CA LEU A 90 -5.24 1.05 -8.58
C LEU A 90 -4.65 -0.24 -8.02
N ARG A 91 -3.33 -0.27 -7.88
CA ARG A 91 -2.62 -1.38 -7.23
C ARG A 91 -1.45 -0.86 -6.40
N HIS A 92 -0.99 -1.70 -5.49
CA HIS A 92 0.27 -1.46 -4.78
C HIS A 92 1.45 -1.41 -5.74
N ALA A 93 2.37 -0.47 -5.49
CA ALA A 93 3.64 -0.42 -6.18
C ALA A 93 4.50 -1.62 -5.77
N THR A 94 5.10 -2.29 -6.75
CA THR A 94 6.03 -3.39 -6.50
C THR A 94 7.35 -2.86 -5.93
N PRO A 95 8.14 -3.69 -5.22
CA PRO A 95 9.47 -3.28 -4.74
C PRO A 95 10.38 -2.75 -5.87
N LYS A 96 10.31 -3.35 -7.06
CA LYS A 96 11.07 -2.91 -8.24
C LYS A 96 10.64 -1.52 -8.73
N GLU A 97 9.35 -1.24 -8.74
CA GLU A 97 8.82 0.09 -9.10
C GLU A 97 9.24 1.14 -8.09
N ILE A 98 9.11 0.84 -6.79
CA ILE A 98 9.52 1.73 -5.70
C ILE A 98 11.02 2.05 -5.82
N GLN A 99 11.86 1.04 -6.04
CA GLN A 99 13.29 1.23 -6.26
C GLN A 99 13.59 2.07 -7.50
N ALA A 100 12.83 1.91 -8.58
CA ALA A 100 12.97 2.69 -9.80
C ALA A 100 12.37 4.11 -9.69
N GLY A 101 11.60 4.39 -8.64
CA GLY A 101 10.87 5.65 -8.46
C GLY A 101 9.73 5.88 -9.47
N ARG A 102 9.34 4.84 -10.22
CA ARG A 102 8.33 4.93 -11.28
C ARG A 102 7.61 3.61 -11.51
N ARG A 103 6.37 3.68 -12.01
CA ARG A 103 5.65 2.53 -12.56
C ARG A 103 6.48 1.95 -13.70
N LEU A 104 6.74 0.66 -13.65
CA LEU A 104 7.43 -0.04 -14.72
C LEU A 104 6.37 -0.54 -15.68
N GLU A 105 6.51 -0.16 -16.95
CA GLU A 105 5.71 -0.80 -17.99
C GLU A 105 6.04 -2.29 -17.95
N VAL A 106 5.01 -3.13 -17.79
CA VAL A 106 5.13 -4.53 -18.14
C VAL A 106 5.49 -4.52 -19.61
N CYS A 107 6.74 -4.86 -19.93
CA CYS A 107 7.19 -5.05 -21.31
C CYS A 107 6.26 -6.10 -21.94
N GLY A 108 5.21 -5.64 -22.61
CA GLY A 108 4.50 -6.41 -23.61
C GLY A 108 5.41 -6.50 -24.82
N GLY A 109 5.71 -7.74 -25.24
CA GLY A 109 6.49 -8.02 -26.44
C GLY A 109 5.78 -7.63 -27.73
#